data_AF-A0A9R1CEP8-F1
#
_entry.id   AF-A0A9R1CEP8-F1
#
_cell.length_a   1.000
_cell.length_b   1.000
_cell.length_c   1.000
_cell.angle_alpha   90.00
_cell.angle_beta   90.00
_cell.angle_gamma   90.00
#
_symmetry.space_group_name_H-M   'P 1'
#
loop_
_entity.id
_entity.type
_entity.pdbx_description
1 polymer ?
#
loop_
_entity_poly.entity_id
_entity_poly.type
_entity_poly.pdbx_seq_one_letter_code
_entity_poly.pdbx_strand_id
1 'polypeptide(L)'
;MPPLETYGKRPVVLLTNDDGPPCDASPNIYSFAKALERQLGWDVRVVIPDSQKSWVGKAYAINDVITASYFYPQEPDGRTGEVSPHPRPLKQGESMEWVLLSGTPSSCANIALHNLYPGQIDLVISGPNHGRNSSTAFALSSGTVGATLAATLSVPLPGPPAPAPALHTEHVPCIALSYAVVSRPIAPRLLDLAAETSVDVCKKLFDNWAHDSAPGRAGKVQIYSVNVPLVEQYLEKGNRKAVYTELWKSAYGDHTHFDPGDDPDQGNKNKTTEHQPNKPQAAPVPSHTKTSDGTPGPAALPTPSLTPAPTPTTAQTPQQKQLKFRFDPNLQPVLFPREDTLTEGTDAWALAKGYVSVTPLRAEYNCVPVAQFGSELHL
;
A
#
# COMPACT_ATOMS: atom_id res chain seq x y z
N MET A 1 -18.15 -9.77 18.98
CA MET A 1 -16.76 -10.25 19.18
C MET A 1 -16.09 -9.24 20.10
N PRO A 2 -15.15 -9.63 20.96
CA PRO A 2 -14.49 -8.67 21.85
C PRO A 2 -13.68 -7.64 21.05
N PRO A 3 -13.39 -6.47 21.64
CA PRO A 3 -12.46 -5.52 21.06
C PRO A 3 -11.05 -6.14 20.96
N LEU A 4 -10.23 -5.62 20.05
CA LEU A 4 -8.80 -5.88 20.10
C LEU A 4 -8.24 -5.42 21.45
N GLU A 5 -7.39 -6.27 22.01
CA GLU A 5 -6.67 -5.92 23.22
C GLU A 5 -5.59 -4.87 22.90
N THR A 6 -5.23 -4.06 23.89
CA THR A 6 -4.18 -3.03 23.77
C THR A 6 -3.13 -3.17 24.87
N TYR A 7 -1.88 -2.78 24.58
CA TYR A 7 -0.83 -2.68 25.60
C TYR A 7 -1.08 -1.55 26.60
N GLY A 8 -1.68 -0.45 26.13
CA GLY A 8 -1.97 0.74 26.93
C GLY A 8 -3.45 0.99 27.17
N LYS A 9 -3.77 2.10 27.84
CA LYS A 9 -5.15 2.59 28.00
C LYS A 9 -5.74 3.12 26.69
N ARG A 10 -4.87 3.54 25.76
CA ARG A 10 -5.21 4.04 24.43
C ARG A 10 -4.55 3.13 23.40
N PRO A 11 -5.23 2.78 22.30
CA PRO A 11 -4.60 2.07 21.20
C PRO A 11 -3.48 2.90 20.58
N VAL A 12 -2.35 2.27 20.33
CA VAL A 12 -1.26 2.84 19.53
C VAL A 12 -1.35 2.29 18.12
N VAL A 13 -1.57 3.19 17.16
CA VAL A 13 -1.76 2.84 15.75
C VAL A 13 -0.55 3.26 14.93
N LEU A 14 0.03 2.31 14.19
CA LEU A 14 0.96 2.62 13.14
C LEU A 14 0.19 2.98 11.86
N LEU A 15 0.35 4.21 11.39
CA LEU A 15 -0.17 4.67 10.11
C LEU A 15 0.97 4.69 9.07
N THR A 16 0.77 3.98 7.97
CA THR A 16 1.68 3.95 6.81
C THR A 16 0.89 4.17 5.50
N ASN A 17 1.55 4.27 4.35
CA ASN A 17 0.91 4.33 3.03
C ASN A 17 1.91 4.00 1.91
N ASP A 18 1.44 4.02 0.65
CA ASP A 18 2.27 3.97 -0.55
C ASP A 18 2.28 5.27 -1.39
N ASP A 19 1.46 6.26 -1.03
CA ASP A 19 1.43 7.57 -1.71
C ASP A 19 2.53 8.54 -1.21
N GLY A 20 3.11 8.29 -0.03
CA GLY A 20 4.13 9.16 0.58
C GLY A 20 3.56 10.35 1.37
N PRO A 21 4.38 11.36 1.70
CA PRO A 21 3.97 12.53 2.49
C PRO A 21 2.91 13.38 1.77
N PRO A 22 2.20 14.28 2.48
CA PRO A 22 1.05 15.00 1.93
C PRO A 22 1.41 15.81 0.70
N CYS A 23 0.74 15.53 -0.40
CA CYS A 23 0.94 16.17 -1.70
C CYS A 23 -0.32 15.96 -2.57
N ASP A 24 -0.26 16.30 -3.85
CA ASP A 24 -1.37 16.06 -4.77
C ASP A 24 -1.68 14.57 -4.98
N ALA A 25 -0.66 13.71 -4.89
CA ALA A 25 -0.84 12.27 -4.96
C ALA A 25 -1.27 11.64 -3.61
N SER A 26 -0.96 12.29 -2.49
CA SER A 26 -1.25 11.83 -1.12
C SER A 26 -2.10 12.86 -0.35
N PRO A 27 -3.31 13.22 -0.80
CA PRO A 27 -4.06 14.32 -0.18
C PRO A 27 -4.73 13.94 1.16
N ASN A 28 -4.77 12.65 1.52
CA ASN A 28 -5.70 12.14 2.53
C ASN A 28 -5.04 11.72 3.86
N ILE A 29 -3.76 11.37 3.86
CA ILE A 29 -3.12 10.75 5.03
C ILE A 29 -3.09 11.69 6.25
N TYR A 30 -2.83 12.98 6.04
CA TYR A 30 -2.77 13.96 7.12
C TYR A 30 -4.12 14.14 7.81
N SER A 31 -5.18 14.42 7.05
CA SER A 31 -6.52 14.61 7.60
C SER A 31 -7.04 13.35 8.29
N PHE A 32 -6.76 12.17 7.74
CA PHE A 32 -7.11 10.90 8.37
C PHE A 32 -6.36 10.66 9.69
N ALA A 33 -5.04 10.93 9.75
CA ALA A 33 -4.26 10.85 10.99
C ALA A 33 -4.85 11.75 12.08
N LYS A 34 -5.16 13.01 11.74
CA LYS A 34 -5.81 13.95 12.67
C LYS A 34 -7.20 13.48 13.09
N ALA A 35 -7.96 12.85 12.19
CA ALA A 35 -9.29 12.35 12.51
C ALA A 35 -9.25 11.17 13.51
N LEU A 36 -8.29 10.25 13.36
CA LEU A 36 -8.06 9.17 14.34
C LEU A 36 -7.75 9.73 15.74
N GLU A 37 -6.82 10.68 15.83
CA GLU A 37 -6.47 11.32 17.11
C GLU A 37 -7.66 12.08 17.72
N ARG A 38 -8.31 12.94 16.94
CA ARG A 38 -9.37 13.85 17.45
C ARG A 38 -10.65 13.12 17.81
N GLN A 39 -11.06 12.12 17.03
CA GLN A 39 -12.35 11.45 17.19
C GLN A 39 -12.28 10.22 18.08
N LEU A 40 -11.18 9.46 18.02
CA LEU A 40 -11.03 8.21 18.79
C LEU A 40 -10.07 8.34 19.98
N GLY A 41 -9.24 9.39 20.02
CA GLY A 41 -8.21 9.55 21.06
C GLY A 41 -7.11 8.50 20.96
N TRP A 42 -6.91 7.92 19.76
CA TRP A 42 -5.85 6.94 19.49
C TRP A 42 -4.50 7.63 19.35
N ASP A 43 -3.44 6.96 19.79
CA ASP A 43 -2.07 7.46 19.67
C ASP A 43 -1.52 7.04 18.29
N VAL A 44 -1.35 7.98 17.36
CA VAL A 44 -0.96 7.68 15.98
C VAL A 44 0.55 7.88 15.79
N ARG A 45 1.23 6.84 15.27
CA ARG A 45 2.62 6.90 14.81
C ARG A 45 2.64 6.84 13.29
N VAL A 46 3.22 7.82 12.62
CA VAL A 46 3.26 7.85 11.14
C VAL A 46 4.64 7.45 10.65
N VAL A 47 4.73 6.35 9.90
CA VAL A 47 5.97 5.89 9.25
C VAL A 47 5.66 5.54 7.80
N ILE A 48 6.19 6.31 6.87
CA ILE A 48 5.83 6.23 5.45
C ILE A 48 7.06 6.32 4.55
N PRO A 49 6.95 5.91 3.27
CA PRO A 49 7.94 6.24 2.27
C PRO A 49 8.15 7.75 2.14
N ASP A 50 9.38 8.18 1.86
CA ASP A 50 9.74 9.59 1.60
C ASP A 50 9.19 10.12 0.26
N SER A 51 8.67 9.23 -0.58
CA SER A 51 8.23 9.49 -1.94
C SER A 51 7.17 8.46 -2.35
N GLN A 52 6.39 8.77 -3.38
CA GLN A 52 5.35 7.89 -3.89
C GLN A 52 5.92 6.55 -4.40
N LYS A 53 5.29 5.44 -3.98
CA LYS A 53 5.64 4.05 -4.33
C LYS A 53 4.40 3.26 -4.81
N SER A 54 3.58 3.83 -5.69
CA SER A 54 2.39 3.13 -6.20
C SER A 54 2.75 1.88 -7.03
N TRP A 55 1.87 0.88 -7.04
CA TRP A 55 1.99 -0.36 -7.83
C TRP A 55 3.17 -1.28 -7.47
N VAL A 56 3.78 -1.12 -6.29
CA VAL A 56 4.93 -1.93 -5.85
C VAL A 56 4.57 -3.28 -5.21
N GLY A 57 3.28 -3.53 -4.95
CA GLY A 57 2.84 -4.71 -4.20
C GLY A 57 3.54 -4.86 -2.84
N LYS A 58 3.95 -6.08 -2.49
CA LYS A 58 4.70 -6.40 -1.25
C LYS A 58 6.24 -6.46 -1.47
N ALA A 59 6.81 -5.47 -2.16
CA ALA A 59 8.26 -5.42 -2.41
C ALA A 59 9.03 -4.94 -1.17
N TYR A 60 10.21 -5.51 -0.90
CA TYR A 60 11.20 -4.97 0.04
C TYR A 60 12.42 -4.45 -0.70
N ALA A 61 13.02 -3.38 -0.19
CA ALA A 61 14.34 -2.92 -0.64
C ALA A 61 15.44 -3.76 0.04
N ILE A 62 15.80 -4.90 -0.56
CA ILE A 62 16.70 -5.89 0.07
C ILE A 62 18.17 -5.45 0.06
N ASN A 63 18.61 -4.80 -1.02
CA ASN A 63 20.01 -4.43 -1.21
C ASN A 63 20.30 -2.96 -0.87
N ASP A 64 19.26 -2.16 -0.66
CA ASP A 64 19.40 -0.73 -0.45
C ASP A 64 19.48 -0.41 1.04
N VAL A 65 20.37 0.51 1.38
CA VAL A 65 20.40 1.08 2.74
C VAL A 65 19.23 2.05 2.86
N ILE A 66 18.29 1.75 3.75
CA ILE A 66 17.13 2.61 4.01
C ILE A 66 17.52 3.69 5.00
N THR A 67 17.41 4.95 4.57
CA THR A 67 17.65 6.12 5.41
C THR A 67 16.33 6.65 5.98
N ALA A 68 16.44 7.32 7.12
CA ALA A 68 15.30 7.95 7.80
C ALA A 68 15.48 9.47 7.86
N SER A 69 14.37 10.18 7.70
CA SER A 69 14.24 11.60 8.02
C SER A 69 12.91 11.85 8.74
N TYR A 70 12.74 13.03 9.31
CA TYR A 70 11.60 13.37 10.16
C TYR A 70 10.86 14.55 9.56
N PHE A 71 9.56 14.41 9.32
CA PHE A 71 8.71 15.44 8.76
C PHE A 71 7.71 15.94 9.79
N TYR A 72 7.54 17.26 9.87
CA TYR A 72 6.68 17.92 10.84
C TYR A 72 5.58 18.70 10.11
N PRO A 73 4.47 18.05 9.73
CA PRO A 73 3.39 18.69 8.98
C PRO A 73 2.68 19.77 9.79
N GLN A 74 2.27 20.81 9.09
CA GLN A 74 1.53 21.95 9.61
C GLN A 74 0.10 21.97 9.04
N GLU A 75 -0.83 22.49 9.84
CA GLU A 75 -2.23 22.70 9.43
C GLU A 75 -2.33 23.71 8.25
N PRO A 76 -3.39 23.65 7.44
CA PRO A 76 -4.59 22.80 7.59
C PRO A 76 -4.53 21.41 6.93
N ASP A 77 -3.58 21.18 6.03
CA ASP A 77 -3.58 19.99 5.16
C ASP A 77 -2.30 19.15 5.24
N GLY A 78 -1.32 19.58 6.05
CA GLY A 78 -0.06 18.89 6.23
C GLY A 78 0.88 18.97 5.03
N ARG A 79 0.55 19.75 3.99
CA ARG A 79 1.37 19.89 2.77
C ARG A 79 2.64 20.71 3.00
N THR A 80 2.64 21.56 4.01
CA THR A 80 3.83 22.30 4.46
C THR A 80 4.37 21.71 5.75
N GLY A 81 5.67 21.79 5.93
CA GLY A 81 6.33 21.31 7.13
C GLY A 81 7.85 21.29 6.96
N GLU A 82 8.55 21.20 8.08
CA GLU A 82 10.01 21.07 8.08
C GLU A 82 10.40 19.59 7.96
N VAL A 83 11.46 19.31 7.20
CA VAL A 83 12.13 18.00 7.20
C VAL A 83 13.46 18.14 7.95
N SER A 84 13.71 17.23 8.88
CA SER A 84 14.92 17.17 9.70
C SER A 84 15.60 15.80 9.56
N PRO A 85 16.95 15.72 9.55
CA PRO A 85 17.66 14.44 9.61
C PRO A 85 17.57 13.76 10.99
N HIS A 86 17.15 14.50 12.03
CA HIS A 86 17.09 14.02 13.42
C HIS A 86 15.73 14.32 14.06
N PRO A 87 15.27 13.47 15.00
CA PRO A 87 14.03 13.72 15.74
C PRO A 87 14.20 14.96 16.62
N ARG A 88 13.12 15.73 16.79
CA ARG A 88 13.13 16.95 17.60
C ARG A 88 11.73 17.23 18.16
N PRO A 89 11.64 18.00 19.27
CA PRO A 89 10.36 18.45 19.77
C PRO A 89 9.55 19.24 18.73
N LEU A 90 8.22 19.14 18.82
CA LEU A 90 7.30 19.91 17.98
C LEU A 90 7.44 21.41 18.26
N LYS A 91 7.48 22.20 17.20
CA LYS A 91 7.38 23.66 17.22
C LYS A 91 5.92 24.09 17.15
N GLN A 92 5.67 25.36 17.47
CA GLN A 92 4.33 25.94 17.35
C GLN A 92 3.80 25.80 15.92
N GLY A 93 2.59 25.25 15.78
CA GLY A 93 1.92 25.02 14.49
C GLY A 93 2.20 23.65 13.86
N GLU A 94 3.17 22.89 14.36
CA GLU A 94 3.41 21.51 13.93
C GLU A 94 2.46 20.55 14.63
N SER A 95 1.96 19.57 13.89
CA SER A 95 0.89 18.70 14.38
C SER A 95 1.38 17.43 15.05
N MET A 96 2.48 16.86 14.54
CA MET A 96 3.01 15.54 14.91
C MET A 96 4.37 15.31 14.24
N GLU A 97 5.14 14.35 14.74
CA GLU A 97 6.40 13.89 14.13
C GLU A 97 6.13 12.68 13.23
N TRP A 98 6.53 12.75 11.96
CA TRP A 98 6.43 11.65 11.00
C TRP A 98 7.82 11.13 10.69
N VAL A 99 7.97 9.81 10.55
CA VAL A 99 9.20 9.20 10.07
C VAL A 99 9.05 8.90 8.58
N LEU A 100 9.91 9.50 7.77
CA LEU A 100 10.00 9.25 6.33
C LEU A 100 11.17 8.32 6.07
N LEU A 101 10.93 7.24 5.31
CA LEU A 101 11.95 6.24 4.97
C LEU A 101 12.16 6.18 3.46
N SER A 102 13.40 6.03 3.01
CA SER A 102 13.74 5.90 1.58
C SER A 102 13.39 4.54 0.97
N GLY A 103 12.53 3.75 1.63
CA GLY A 103 12.19 2.38 1.30
C GLY A 103 10.80 2.21 0.69
N THR A 104 10.35 0.96 0.61
CA THR A 104 8.99 0.61 0.19
C THR A 104 8.02 0.69 1.39
N PRO A 105 6.70 0.70 1.15
CA PRO A 105 5.70 0.62 2.23
C PRO A 105 5.88 -0.61 3.13
N SER A 106 6.25 -1.75 2.53
CA SER A 106 6.55 -2.99 3.28
C SER A 106 7.77 -2.84 4.18
N SER A 107 8.83 -2.18 3.70
CA SER A 107 9.99 -1.86 4.53
C SER A 107 9.62 -0.89 5.65
N CYS A 108 8.76 0.10 5.38
CA CYS A 108 8.31 1.06 6.40
C CYS A 108 7.56 0.37 7.54
N ALA A 109 6.60 -0.49 7.21
CA ALA A 109 5.86 -1.26 8.19
C ALA A 109 6.78 -2.15 9.05
N ASN A 110 7.73 -2.86 8.41
CA ASN A 110 8.64 -3.74 9.13
C ASN A 110 9.61 -2.97 10.05
N ILE A 111 10.25 -1.91 9.55
CA ILE A 111 11.17 -1.06 10.34
C ILE A 111 10.42 -0.41 11.51
N ALA A 112 9.19 0.04 11.29
CA ALA A 112 8.37 0.60 12.36
C ALA A 112 8.12 -0.40 13.48
N LEU A 113 7.74 -1.63 13.14
CA LEU A 113 7.40 -2.68 14.10
C LEU A 113 8.60 -3.24 14.86
N HIS A 114 9.80 -3.26 14.26
CA HIS A 114 10.97 -3.92 14.84
C HIS A 114 12.05 -2.97 15.37
N ASN A 115 12.15 -1.76 14.83
CA ASN A 115 13.26 -0.85 15.13
C ASN A 115 12.79 0.46 15.77
N LEU A 116 11.67 1.04 15.29
CA LEU A 116 11.20 2.33 15.81
C LEU A 116 10.28 2.15 17.03
N TYR A 117 9.35 1.20 16.95
CA TYR A 117 8.30 0.99 17.97
C TYR A 117 8.16 -0.49 18.35
N PRO A 118 9.25 -1.17 18.75
CA PRO A 118 9.23 -2.60 19.08
C PRO A 118 8.22 -2.89 20.20
N GLY A 119 7.25 -3.76 19.89
CA GLY A 119 6.23 -4.22 20.84
C GLY A 119 5.23 -3.14 21.29
N GLN A 120 5.17 -1.98 20.63
CA GLN A 120 4.32 -0.86 21.05
C GLN A 120 3.04 -0.70 20.22
N ILE A 121 2.94 -1.33 19.05
CA ILE A 121 1.86 -1.11 18.09
C ILE A 121 0.74 -2.14 18.30
N ASP A 122 -0.49 -1.65 18.48
CA ASP A 122 -1.70 -2.47 18.67
C ASP A 122 -2.44 -2.74 17.34
N LEU A 123 -2.29 -1.84 16.37
CA LEU A 123 -2.95 -1.91 15.06
C LEU A 123 -2.09 -1.22 14.00
N VAL A 124 -2.03 -1.82 12.81
CA VAL A 124 -1.41 -1.21 11.64
C VAL A 124 -2.51 -0.78 10.67
N ILE A 125 -2.49 0.47 10.25
CA ILE A 125 -3.35 0.98 9.16
C ILE A 125 -2.45 1.45 8.03
N SER A 126 -2.67 0.94 6.82
CA SER A 126 -2.04 1.44 5.61
C SER A 126 -3.04 2.20 4.77
N GLY A 127 -2.77 3.47 4.45
CA GLY A 127 -3.64 4.36 3.67
C GLY A 127 -3.96 5.67 4.41
N PRO A 128 -5.03 6.39 4.00
CA PRO A 128 -5.93 6.06 2.91
C PRO A 128 -5.25 6.28 1.56
N ASN A 129 -5.22 5.25 0.70
CA ASN A 129 -4.72 5.36 -0.67
C ASN A 129 -5.62 6.26 -1.53
N HIS A 130 -5.03 7.11 -2.39
CA HIS A 130 -5.76 7.94 -3.36
C HIS A 130 -6.17 7.14 -4.62
N GLY A 131 -7.01 6.13 -4.41
CA GLY A 131 -7.50 5.22 -5.45
C GLY A 131 -8.03 3.94 -4.81
N ARG A 132 -8.79 3.15 -5.56
CA ARG A 132 -9.31 1.86 -5.05
C ARG A 132 -8.26 0.75 -5.12
N ASN A 133 -8.33 -0.17 -4.17
CA ASN A 133 -7.60 -1.44 -4.19
C ASN A 133 -8.59 -2.63 -4.15
N SER A 134 -9.76 -2.45 -4.78
CA SER A 134 -10.77 -3.48 -4.99
C SER A 134 -10.46 -4.30 -6.24
N SER A 135 -10.85 -5.58 -6.24
CA SER A 135 -10.53 -6.60 -7.22
C SER A 135 -9.12 -7.18 -7.10
N THR A 136 -8.98 -8.42 -7.58
CA THR A 136 -7.73 -9.20 -7.49
C THR A 136 -6.54 -8.48 -8.10
N ALA A 137 -6.69 -7.88 -9.28
CA ALA A 137 -5.59 -7.22 -9.99
C ALA A 137 -5.05 -6.01 -9.21
N PHE A 138 -5.95 -5.15 -8.72
CA PHE A 138 -5.53 -3.96 -7.96
C PHE A 138 -5.06 -4.29 -6.55
N ALA A 139 -5.67 -5.27 -5.89
CA ALA A 139 -5.25 -5.71 -4.56
C ALA A 139 -3.83 -6.29 -4.58
N LEU A 140 -3.51 -7.15 -5.56
CA LEU A 140 -2.19 -7.78 -5.67
C LEU A 140 -1.07 -6.80 -6.05
N SER A 141 -1.38 -5.73 -6.78
CA SER A 141 -0.40 -4.69 -7.13
C SER A 141 -0.29 -3.57 -6.07
N SER A 142 -1.17 -3.54 -5.07
CA SER A 142 -1.26 -2.44 -4.11
C SER A 142 -0.07 -2.41 -3.14
N GLY A 143 0.61 -1.26 -3.05
CA GLY A 143 1.60 -1.01 -2.00
C GLY A 143 0.93 -0.87 -0.62
N THR A 144 -0.27 -0.27 -0.58
CA THR A 144 -1.09 -0.17 0.64
C THR A 144 -1.46 -1.56 1.21
N VAL A 145 -1.95 -2.49 0.39
CA VAL A 145 -2.17 -3.88 0.83
C VAL A 145 -0.82 -4.56 1.14
N GLY A 146 0.21 -4.32 0.32
CA GLY A 146 1.57 -4.82 0.54
C GLY A 146 2.13 -4.51 1.92
N ALA A 147 1.95 -3.28 2.41
CA ALA A 147 2.40 -2.87 3.75
C ALA A 147 1.71 -3.68 4.86
N THR A 148 0.41 -3.94 4.74
CA THR A 148 -0.34 -4.78 5.71
C THR A 148 0.07 -6.25 5.66
N LEU A 149 0.34 -6.79 4.46
CA LEU A 149 0.88 -8.14 4.29
C LEU A 149 2.27 -8.26 4.93
N ALA A 150 3.12 -7.25 4.80
CA ALA A 150 4.41 -7.17 5.45
C ALA A 150 4.33 -7.09 6.98
N ALA A 151 3.44 -6.25 7.51
CA ALA A 151 3.19 -6.12 8.93
C ALA A 151 2.65 -7.43 9.54
N THR A 152 1.71 -8.09 8.87
CA THR A 152 1.12 -9.36 9.34
C THR A 152 2.16 -10.47 9.40
N LEU A 153 3.08 -10.53 8.43
CA LEU A 153 4.16 -11.53 8.40
C LEU A 153 5.32 -11.19 9.34
N SER A 154 5.31 -10.02 9.97
CA SER A 154 6.32 -9.61 10.92
C SER A 154 6.00 -10.21 12.29
N VAL A 155 6.95 -10.95 12.88
CA VAL A 155 6.75 -11.62 14.16
C VAL A 155 6.51 -10.56 15.25
N PRO A 156 5.37 -10.61 15.97
CA PRO A 156 5.13 -9.67 17.05
C PRO A 156 6.19 -9.74 18.15
N LEU A 157 6.59 -8.58 18.66
CA LEU A 157 7.54 -8.48 19.76
C LEU A 157 6.80 -8.25 21.10
N PRO A 158 7.35 -8.74 22.23
CA PRO A 158 6.86 -8.43 23.56
C PRO A 158 6.76 -6.91 23.79
N GLY A 159 5.63 -6.46 24.34
CA GLY A 159 5.40 -5.04 24.61
C GLY A 159 5.90 -4.57 25.97
N PRO A 160 6.10 -3.25 26.14
CA PRO A 160 6.41 -2.68 27.45
C PRO A 160 5.18 -2.67 28.37
N PRO A 161 5.38 -2.79 29.70
CA PRO A 161 6.66 -3.02 30.38
C PRO A 161 7.06 -4.51 30.31
N ALA A 162 8.33 -4.77 29.97
CA ALA A 162 8.85 -6.13 29.95
C ALA A 162 8.91 -6.77 31.36
N PRO A 163 8.79 -8.10 31.49
CA PRO A 163 8.53 -9.08 30.44
C PRO A 163 7.08 -9.56 30.49
N ALA A 164 6.17 -8.90 29.77
CA ALA A 164 4.88 -9.47 29.41
C ALA A 164 5.00 -10.22 28.07
N PRO A 165 4.23 -11.31 27.83
CA PRO A 165 4.11 -11.88 26.49
C PRO A 165 3.65 -10.83 25.47
N ALA A 166 4.01 -11.03 24.20
CA ALA A 166 3.42 -10.23 23.13
C ALA A 166 1.90 -10.39 23.16
N LEU A 167 1.17 -9.27 23.15
CA LEU A 167 -0.29 -9.24 23.12
C LEU A 167 -0.82 -9.89 21.84
N HIS A 168 -0.11 -9.62 20.75
CA HIS A 168 -0.30 -10.26 19.48
C HIS A 168 0.61 -11.48 19.42
N THR A 169 0.04 -12.68 19.37
CA THR A 169 0.83 -13.93 19.33
C THR A 169 1.03 -14.47 17.93
N GLU A 170 0.07 -14.23 17.03
CA GLU A 170 0.08 -14.71 15.65
C GLU A 170 0.58 -13.64 14.68
N HIS A 171 0.01 -12.44 14.77
CA HIS A 171 0.28 -11.30 13.90
C HIS A 171 -0.26 -10.01 14.53
N VAL A 172 0.28 -8.87 14.09
CA VAL A 172 -0.32 -7.56 14.39
C VAL A 172 -1.57 -7.36 13.49
N PRO A 173 -2.75 -7.05 14.05
CA PRO A 173 -3.95 -6.78 13.26
C PRO A 173 -3.74 -5.61 12.28
N CYS A 174 -4.26 -5.75 11.07
CA CYS A 174 -4.02 -4.77 10.00
C CYS A 174 -5.31 -4.31 9.29
N ILE A 175 -5.33 -3.04 8.85
CA ILE A 175 -6.34 -2.49 7.95
C ILE A 175 -5.63 -1.83 6.76
N ALA A 176 -5.93 -2.26 5.54
CA ALA A 176 -5.57 -1.55 4.32
C ALA A 176 -6.77 -0.68 3.91
N LEU A 177 -6.58 0.63 3.76
CA LEU A 177 -7.66 1.59 3.55
C LEU A 177 -7.46 2.34 2.24
N SER A 178 -8.52 2.40 1.42
CA SER A 178 -8.45 2.92 0.06
C SER A 178 -9.68 3.76 -0.27
N TYR A 179 -9.49 4.92 -0.90
CA TYR A 179 -10.59 5.77 -1.36
C TYR A 179 -10.85 5.54 -2.84
N ALA A 180 -11.99 4.92 -3.14
CA ALA A 180 -12.41 4.62 -4.50
C ALA A 180 -12.95 5.89 -5.16
N VAL A 181 -12.08 6.57 -5.91
CA VAL A 181 -12.43 7.74 -6.73
C VAL A 181 -13.35 7.30 -7.88
N VAL A 182 -14.58 7.79 -7.88
CA VAL A 182 -15.57 7.52 -8.94
C VAL A 182 -15.60 8.65 -9.98
N SER A 183 -15.46 9.89 -9.52
CA SER A 183 -15.50 11.10 -10.35
C SER A 183 -14.48 12.14 -9.89
N ARG A 184 -14.06 13.02 -10.81
CA ARG A 184 -13.20 14.17 -10.53
C ARG A 184 -13.86 15.47 -11.07
N PRO A 185 -13.61 16.64 -10.46
CA PRO A 185 -12.81 16.87 -9.25
C PRO A 185 -13.49 16.36 -7.97
N ILE A 186 -12.71 16.11 -6.93
CA ILE A 186 -13.22 15.65 -5.63
C ILE A 186 -13.44 16.89 -4.75
N ALA A 187 -14.66 17.09 -4.27
CA ALA A 187 -14.96 18.19 -3.36
C ALA A 187 -14.25 18.00 -2.01
N PRO A 188 -13.70 19.05 -1.36
CA PRO A 188 -13.05 18.93 -0.05
C PRO A 188 -13.95 18.26 1.01
N ARG A 189 -15.23 18.65 1.06
CA ARG A 189 -16.24 18.04 1.94
C ARG A 189 -16.37 16.52 1.77
N LEU A 190 -16.19 16.01 0.56
CA LEU A 190 -16.26 14.58 0.29
C LEU A 190 -15.08 13.83 0.92
N LEU A 191 -13.89 14.45 0.98
CA LEU A 191 -12.74 13.88 1.67
C LEU A 191 -12.93 13.86 3.18
N ASP A 192 -13.57 14.89 3.75
CA ASP A 192 -13.93 14.91 5.17
C ASP A 192 -14.91 13.77 5.51
N LEU A 193 -15.97 13.60 4.71
CA LEU A 193 -16.93 12.50 4.87
C LEU A 193 -16.25 11.13 4.73
N ALA A 194 -15.28 10.99 3.83
CA ALA A 194 -14.52 9.76 3.66
C ALA A 194 -13.61 9.47 4.86
N ALA A 195 -12.94 10.50 5.41
CA ALA A 195 -12.12 10.38 6.61
C ALA A 195 -12.98 9.97 7.82
N GLU A 196 -14.11 10.63 8.04
CA GLU A 196 -15.06 10.25 9.10
C GLU A 196 -15.58 8.82 8.94
N THR A 197 -16.01 8.45 7.73
CA THR A 197 -16.49 7.10 7.45
C THR A 197 -15.40 6.05 7.73
N SER A 198 -14.15 6.37 7.38
CA SER A 198 -13.02 5.48 7.62
C SER A 198 -12.71 5.33 9.10
N VAL A 199 -12.77 6.42 9.87
CA VAL A 199 -12.63 6.39 11.33
C VAL A 199 -13.72 5.52 11.96
N ASP A 200 -14.98 5.67 11.54
CA ASP A 200 -16.10 4.85 12.02
C ASP A 200 -15.88 3.36 11.73
N VAL A 201 -15.43 3.02 10.52
CA VAL A 201 -15.14 1.63 10.11
C VAL A 201 -13.97 1.06 10.89
N CYS A 202 -12.85 1.80 11.01
CA CYS A 202 -11.70 1.38 11.81
C CYS A 202 -12.08 1.11 13.26
N LYS A 203 -12.87 2.01 13.88
CA LYS A 203 -13.38 1.82 15.24
C LYS A 203 -14.26 0.58 15.33
N LYS A 204 -15.20 0.41 14.39
CA LYS A 204 -16.13 -0.73 14.40
C LYS A 204 -15.39 -2.07 14.30
N LEU A 205 -14.38 -2.15 13.42
CA LEU A 205 -13.52 -3.32 13.26
C LEU A 205 -12.70 -3.56 14.52
N PHE A 206 -12.05 -2.53 15.06
CA PHE A 206 -11.27 -2.61 16.28
C PHE A 206 -12.11 -3.13 17.46
N ASP A 207 -13.32 -2.60 17.64
CA ASP A 207 -14.23 -2.98 18.72
C ASP A 207 -14.82 -4.40 18.53
N ASN A 208 -14.78 -4.96 17.32
CA ASN A 208 -15.44 -6.22 16.95
C ASN A 208 -14.59 -7.05 15.98
N TRP A 209 -13.33 -7.32 16.34
CA TRP A 209 -12.41 -7.95 15.41
C TRP A 209 -12.80 -9.41 15.15
N ALA A 210 -12.94 -9.77 13.87
CA ALA A 210 -13.39 -11.11 13.51
C ALA A 210 -12.37 -12.22 13.74
N HIS A 211 -12.91 -13.42 13.95
CA HIS A 211 -12.16 -14.66 14.07
C HIS A 211 -12.58 -15.59 12.93
N ASP A 212 -11.60 -16.12 12.21
CA ASP A 212 -11.80 -17.19 11.24
C ASP A 212 -11.87 -18.51 11.99
N SER A 213 -12.91 -19.30 11.73
CA SER A 213 -13.13 -20.61 12.37
C SER A 213 -12.91 -21.77 11.41
N ALA A 214 -12.48 -21.51 10.18
CA ALA A 214 -12.25 -22.55 9.21
C ALA A 214 -11.10 -23.48 9.66
N PRO A 215 -11.22 -24.81 9.47
CA PRO A 215 -10.16 -25.77 9.82
C PRO A 215 -8.83 -25.40 9.17
N GLY A 216 -7.74 -25.47 9.94
CA GLY A 216 -6.39 -25.09 9.47
C GLY A 216 -6.17 -23.58 9.30
N ARG A 217 -7.21 -22.76 9.54
CA ARG A 217 -7.17 -21.30 9.47
C ARG A 217 -7.78 -20.67 10.72
N ALA A 218 -7.94 -21.42 11.80
CA ALA A 218 -8.48 -20.88 13.04
C ALA A 218 -7.57 -19.77 13.57
N GLY A 219 -8.12 -18.58 13.81
CA GLY A 219 -7.38 -17.43 14.36
C GLY A 219 -8.06 -16.10 14.10
N LYS A 220 -7.47 -15.00 14.58
CA LYS A 220 -7.96 -13.65 14.28
C LYS A 220 -7.82 -13.38 12.78
N VAL A 221 -8.77 -12.64 12.19
CA VAL A 221 -8.58 -12.09 10.83
C VAL A 221 -7.29 -11.27 10.82
N GLN A 222 -6.48 -11.45 9.78
CA GLN A 222 -5.17 -10.81 9.69
C GLN A 222 -5.27 -9.39 9.19
N ILE A 223 -5.94 -9.21 8.06
CA ILE A 223 -6.03 -7.95 7.35
C ILE A 223 -7.48 -7.68 6.98
N TYR A 224 -7.95 -6.45 7.10
CA TYR A 224 -9.14 -5.97 6.38
C TYR A 224 -8.72 -5.04 5.26
N SER A 225 -9.06 -5.36 4.02
CA SER A 225 -9.01 -4.42 2.90
C SER A 225 -10.33 -3.66 2.84
N VAL A 226 -10.28 -2.35 3.10
CA VAL A 226 -11.43 -1.46 3.20
C VAL A 226 -11.39 -0.49 2.02
N ASN A 227 -12.45 -0.49 1.22
CA ASN A 227 -12.60 0.44 0.09
C ASN A 227 -13.82 1.34 0.32
N VAL A 228 -13.58 2.65 0.44
CA VAL A 228 -14.61 3.68 0.66
C VAL A 228 -14.98 4.34 -0.68
N PRO A 229 -16.24 4.26 -1.14
CA PRO A 229 -16.66 4.91 -2.38
C PRO A 229 -16.75 6.42 -2.18
N LEU A 230 -16.00 7.19 -2.97
CA LEU A 230 -16.06 8.66 -2.94
C LEU A 230 -17.28 9.16 -3.72
N VAL A 231 -18.45 9.02 -3.10
CA VAL A 231 -19.72 9.56 -3.57
C VAL A 231 -20.46 10.16 -2.38
N GLU A 232 -20.67 11.47 -2.41
CA GLU A 232 -21.15 12.23 -1.24
C GLU A 232 -22.44 11.67 -0.64
N GLN A 233 -23.45 11.43 -1.47
CA GLN A 233 -24.76 10.92 -1.03
C GLN A 233 -24.67 9.62 -0.20
N TYR A 234 -23.67 8.77 -0.47
CA TYR A 234 -23.50 7.48 0.22
C TYR A 234 -22.65 7.60 1.50
N LEU A 235 -21.87 8.68 1.64
CA LEU A 235 -21.01 8.92 2.80
C LEU A 235 -21.64 9.86 3.84
N GLU A 236 -22.81 10.41 3.56
CA GLU A 236 -23.61 11.11 4.57
C GLU A 236 -24.00 10.17 5.72
N LYS A 237 -23.91 10.64 6.95
CA LYS A 237 -24.03 9.82 8.17
C LYS A 237 -25.27 8.93 8.25
N GLY A 238 -26.40 9.33 7.65
CA GLY A 238 -27.63 8.54 7.60
C GLY A 238 -27.67 7.46 6.51
N ASN A 239 -26.80 7.55 5.51
CA ASN A 239 -26.79 6.72 4.31
C ASN A 239 -25.61 5.73 4.27
N ARG A 240 -24.60 5.93 5.13
CA ARG A 240 -23.40 5.08 5.22
C ARG A 240 -23.80 3.61 5.39
N LYS A 241 -23.35 2.77 4.45
CA LYS A 241 -23.48 1.31 4.53
C LYS A 241 -22.13 0.65 4.28
N ALA A 242 -21.71 -0.21 5.21
CA ALA A 242 -20.53 -1.05 5.06
C ALA A 242 -20.94 -2.52 5.02
N VAL A 243 -20.31 -3.31 4.15
CA VAL A 243 -20.61 -4.73 3.95
C VAL A 243 -19.33 -5.55 3.91
N TYR A 244 -19.38 -6.75 4.49
CA TYR A 244 -18.31 -7.72 4.30
C TYR A 244 -18.35 -8.28 2.89
N THR A 245 -17.19 -8.43 2.27
CA THR A 245 -17.07 -8.82 0.85
C THR A 245 -15.98 -9.83 0.59
N GLU A 246 -16.08 -10.51 -0.55
CA GLU A 246 -14.98 -11.24 -1.19
C GLU A 246 -14.26 -10.36 -2.23
N LEU A 247 -13.02 -10.70 -2.59
CA LEU A 247 -12.34 -10.05 -3.72
C LEU A 247 -13.00 -10.48 -5.04
N TRP A 248 -13.42 -9.50 -5.84
CA TRP A 248 -13.85 -9.76 -7.21
C TRP A 248 -12.66 -10.24 -8.04
N LYS A 249 -12.86 -11.36 -8.75
CA LYS A 249 -11.85 -11.92 -9.66
C LYS A 249 -11.82 -11.07 -10.92
N SER A 250 -10.66 -10.50 -11.22
CA SER A 250 -10.46 -9.63 -12.38
C SER A 250 -9.15 -9.96 -13.08
N ALA A 251 -9.13 -9.83 -14.40
CA ALA A 251 -7.92 -9.90 -15.23
C ALA A 251 -7.86 -8.68 -16.14
N TYR A 252 -6.66 -8.24 -16.51
CA TYR A 252 -6.44 -7.21 -17.52
C TYR A 252 -5.85 -7.84 -18.79
N GLY A 253 -6.20 -7.27 -19.94
CA GLY A 253 -5.84 -7.78 -21.27
C GLY A 253 -4.49 -7.29 -21.77
N ASP A 254 -4.14 -7.74 -22.97
CA ASP A 254 -2.85 -7.49 -23.62
C ASP A 254 -2.58 -6.00 -23.89
N HIS A 255 -1.31 -5.71 -24.19
CA HIS A 255 -0.68 -4.47 -24.68
C HIS A 255 0.45 -3.94 -23.78
N THR A 256 1.66 -4.42 -24.04
CA THR A 256 2.84 -3.55 -23.98
C THR A 256 2.82 -2.67 -25.24
N HIS A 257 3.00 -1.37 -25.09
CA HIS A 257 3.31 -0.54 -26.25
C HIS A 257 4.72 -0.94 -26.72
N PHE A 258 4.79 -1.57 -27.90
CA PHE A 258 6.03 -1.83 -28.62
C PHE A 258 6.32 -0.65 -29.53
N ASP A 259 7.38 0.09 -29.24
CA ASP A 259 7.92 1.10 -30.13
C ASP A 259 9.14 0.48 -30.85
N PRO A 260 9.03 0.09 -32.13
CA PRO A 260 10.16 -0.43 -32.91
C PRO A 260 11.28 0.60 -33.17
N GLY A 261 11.19 1.80 -32.60
CA GLY A 261 12.22 2.82 -32.62
C GLY A 261 12.02 3.78 -33.78
N ASP A 262 11.10 4.72 -33.60
CA ASP A 262 11.11 6.00 -34.30
C ASP A 262 11.62 7.13 -33.38
N ASP A 263 12.34 8.07 -34.00
CA ASP A 263 13.05 9.18 -33.38
C ASP A 263 12.09 10.10 -32.59
N PRO A 264 12.40 10.57 -31.37
CA PRO A 264 11.43 11.31 -30.54
C PRO A 264 11.03 12.69 -31.09
N ASP A 265 11.68 13.17 -32.16
CA ASP A 265 11.62 14.58 -32.54
C ASP A 265 10.63 14.93 -33.68
N GLN A 266 9.85 13.97 -34.17
CA GLN A 266 8.82 14.26 -35.17
C GLN A 266 7.48 13.58 -34.86
N GLY A 267 6.63 14.30 -34.13
CA GLY A 267 5.18 14.19 -34.32
C GLY A 267 4.34 14.09 -33.06
N ASN A 268 4.05 15.22 -32.40
CA ASN A 268 2.70 15.45 -31.87
C ASN A 268 2.44 16.94 -31.58
N LYS A 269 2.27 17.75 -32.63
CA LYS A 269 1.42 18.94 -32.54
C LYS A 269 0.02 18.49 -32.94
N ASN A 270 -0.94 18.61 -32.01
CA ASN A 270 -2.37 18.28 -32.09
C ASN A 270 -2.80 16.95 -31.46
N LYS A 271 -2.94 16.94 -30.13
CA LYS A 271 -4.11 16.32 -29.50
C LYS A 271 -4.72 17.28 -28.48
N THR A 272 -5.95 17.66 -28.79
CA THR A 272 -6.92 18.37 -27.97
C THR A 272 -7.16 17.66 -26.64
N THR A 273 -7.42 18.46 -25.62
CA THR A 273 -7.88 18.09 -24.27
C THR A 273 -9.08 17.15 -24.31
N GLU A 274 -8.86 15.88 -23.96
CA GLU A 274 -9.91 14.93 -23.56
C GLU A 274 -9.54 14.32 -22.20
N HIS A 275 -10.58 14.09 -21.40
CA HIS A 275 -10.55 13.59 -20.03
C HIS A 275 -9.60 12.40 -19.83
N GLN A 276 -8.62 12.54 -18.92
CA GLN A 276 -7.79 11.42 -18.46
C GLN A 276 -8.39 10.75 -17.22
N PRO A 277 -8.80 9.47 -17.28
CA PRO A 277 -8.93 8.63 -16.10
C PRO A 277 -7.53 8.18 -15.62
N ASN A 278 -7.40 7.93 -14.31
CA ASN A 278 -6.17 7.55 -13.58
C ASN A 278 -5.14 6.77 -14.42
N LYS A 279 -4.15 7.49 -14.97
CA LYS A 279 -2.89 6.89 -15.44
C LYS A 279 -1.92 6.82 -14.26
N PRO A 280 -1.14 5.74 -14.09
CA PRO A 280 0.00 5.74 -13.17
C PRO A 280 0.94 6.89 -13.58
N GLN A 281 1.05 7.90 -12.74
CA GLN A 281 2.01 8.99 -12.95
C GLN A 281 3.39 8.47 -12.58
N ALA A 282 4.20 8.16 -13.60
CA ALA A 282 5.63 7.97 -13.42
C ALA A 282 6.26 9.35 -13.29
N ALA A 283 6.80 9.68 -12.12
CA ALA A 283 7.69 10.83 -11.96
C ALA A 283 9.04 10.53 -12.68
N PRO A 284 9.72 11.54 -13.25
CA PRO A 284 11.04 11.34 -13.84
C PRO A 284 12.05 10.95 -12.74
N VAL A 285 12.76 9.84 -12.94
CA VAL A 285 13.88 9.43 -12.09
C VAL A 285 15.08 10.34 -12.40
N PRO A 286 15.69 11.02 -11.41
CA PRO A 286 16.96 11.72 -11.63
C PRO A 286 18.06 10.70 -11.91
N SER A 287 18.84 10.92 -12.96
CA SER A 287 19.98 10.09 -13.33
C SER A 287 21.10 10.25 -12.30
N HIS A 288 21.19 9.34 -11.34
CA HIS A 288 22.38 9.18 -10.52
C HIS A 288 23.30 8.11 -11.13
N THR A 289 24.53 8.55 -11.39
CA THR A 289 25.68 7.81 -11.90
C THR A 289 25.90 6.50 -11.13
N LYS A 290 25.91 5.39 -11.86
CA LYS A 290 26.27 4.05 -11.36
C LYS A 290 27.77 3.99 -11.06
N THR A 291 28.13 3.61 -9.84
CA THR A 291 29.33 2.82 -9.57
C THR A 291 28.84 1.42 -9.23
N SER A 292 29.02 0.50 -10.16
CA SER A 292 28.70 -0.92 -10.01
C SER A 292 29.82 -1.63 -9.27
N ASP A 293 29.50 -2.29 -8.16
CA ASP A 293 30.12 -3.56 -7.79
C ASP A 293 29.05 -4.40 -7.08
N GLY A 294 28.58 -5.45 -7.76
CA GLY A 294 27.54 -6.35 -7.29
C GLY A 294 28.10 -7.36 -6.30
N THR A 295 27.43 -7.54 -5.16
CA THR A 295 27.71 -8.62 -4.21
C THR A 295 26.69 -9.77 -4.43
N PRO A 296 27.10 -11.05 -4.57
CA PRO A 296 26.16 -12.17 -4.74
C PRO A 296 25.50 -12.58 -3.42
N GLY A 297 24.27 -13.09 -3.49
CA GLY A 297 23.54 -13.64 -2.34
C GLY A 297 24.20 -14.88 -1.71
N PRO A 298 23.80 -15.27 -0.49
CA PRO A 298 24.55 -16.21 0.33
C PRO A 298 24.25 -17.67 -0.09
N ALA A 299 24.94 -18.18 -1.12
CA ALA A 299 25.17 -19.63 -1.37
C ALA A 299 25.91 -19.90 -2.71
N ALA A 300 27.09 -19.33 -2.95
CA ALA A 300 27.91 -19.69 -4.13
C ALA A 300 29.39 -19.91 -3.74
N LEU A 301 29.94 -21.07 -4.11
CA LEU A 301 31.36 -21.43 -3.94
C LEU A 301 32.24 -20.72 -4.99
N PRO A 302 33.53 -20.43 -4.70
CA PRO A 302 34.38 -19.63 -5.58
C PRO A 302 34.94 -20.45 -6.76
N THR A 303 34.94 -19.85 -7.95
CA THR A 303 35.58 -20.41 -9.17
C THR A 303 36.85 -19.60 -9.52
N PRO A 304 37.95 -20.20 -10.03
CA PRO A 304 39.24 -19.51 -10.16
C PRO A 304 39.31 -18.52 -11.33
N SER A 305 40.06 -17.45 -11.12
CA SER A 305 40.35 -16.36 -12.05
C SER A 305 41.24 -16.77 -13.23
N LEU A 306 40.85 -16.40 -14.45
CA LEU A 306 41.70 -16.43 -15.64
C LEU A 306 42.00 -15.00 -16.14
N THR A 307 43.26 -14.77 -16.50
CA THR A 307 43.89 -13.52 -16.95
C THR A 307 43.35 -12.99 -18.29
N PRO A 308 43.39 -11.66 -18.56
CA PRO A 308 42.78 -11.06 -19.73
C PRO A 308 43.67 -11.16 -21.00
N ALA A 309 43.03 -11.45 -22.13
CA ALA A 309 43.62 -11.42 -23.48
C ALA A 309 43.35 -10.06 -24.18
N PRO A 310 44.16 -9.65 -25.18
CA PRO A 310 44.21 -8.28 -25.67
C PRO A 310 43.05 -7.92 -26.62
N THR A 311 42.69 -6.63 -26.59
CA THR A 311 41.58 -5.99 -27.31
C THR A 311 41.79 -5.95 -28.83
N PRO A 312 40.80 -6.35 -29.65
CA PRO A 312 40.80 -6.03 -31.07
C PRO A 312 39.96 -4.78 -31.39
N THR A 313 40.43 -4.12 -32.44
CA THR A 313 40.07 -2.82 -33.01
C THR A 313 38.60 -2.67 -33.41
N THR A 314 38.07 -1.47 -33.16
CA THR A 314 36.72 -0.97 -33.47
C THR A 314 36.32 -1.14 -34.94
N ALA A 315 35.40 -2.08 -35.20
CA ALA A 315 34.50 -2.04 -36.36
C ALA A 315 33.17 -1.45 -35.88
N GLN A 316 32.70 -0.36 -36.49
CA GLN A 316 31.37 0.20 -36.21
C GLN A 316 30.31 -0.85 -36.58
N THR A 317 29.76 -1.49 -35.55
CA THR A 317 28.66 -2.44 -35.67
C THR A 317 27.39 -1.67 -36.02
N PRO A 318 26.53 -2.14 -36.95
CA PRO A 318 25.22 -1.53 -37.15
C PRO A 318 24.51 -1.46 -35.79
N GLN A 319 24.19 -0.24 -35.36
CA GLN A 319 23.61 0.03 -34.05
C GLN A 319 22.25 -0.70 -34.01
N GLN A 320 22.23 -1.89 -33.39
CA GLN A 320 20.99 -2.66 -33.23
C GLN A 320 20.01 -1.75 -32.48
N LYS A 321 18.88 -1.43 -33.13
CA LYS A 321 17.83 -0.62 -32.52
C LYS A 321 17.43 -1.28 -31.21
N GLN A 322 17.59 -0.57 -30.11
CA GLN A 322 17.19 -1.06 -28.79
C GLN A 322 15.67 -1.17 -28.76
N LEU A 323 15.17 -2.38 -28.52
CA LEU A 323 13.73 -2.60 -28.34
C LEU A 323 13.27 -1.86 -27.07
N LYS A 324 12.22 -1.04 -27.19
CA LYS A 324 11.62 -0.32 -26.07
C LYS A 324 10.22 -0.87 -25.82
N PHE A 325 9.97 -1.24 -24.57
CA PHE A 325 8.66 -1.72 -24.11
C PHE A 325 8.17 -0.84 -22.96
N ARG A 326 6.90 -0.46 -23.01
CA ARG A 326 6.22 0.23 -21.91
C ARG A 326 5.02 -0.60 -21.45
N PHE A 327 4.90 -0.80 -20.14
CA PHE A 327 3.71 -1.38 -19.54
C PHE A 327 2.55 -0.38 -19.61
N ASP A 328 1.50 -0.71 -20.37
CA ASP A 328 0.28 0.11 -20.52
C ASP A 328 -0.92 -0.81 -20.86
N PRO A 329 -1.28 -1.76 -19.97
CA PRO A 329 -2.31 -2.74 -20.25
C PRO A 329 -3.69 -2.08 -20.37
N ASN A 330 -4.61 -2.73 -21.09
CA ASN A 330 -6.00 -2.29 -21.08
C ASN A 330 -6.67 -2.56 -19.72
N LEU A 331 -6.73 -1.52 -18.89
CA LEU A 331 -7.36 -1.57 -17.56
C LEU A 331 -8.87 -1.29 -17.57
N GLN A 332 -9.48 -0.95 -18.71
CA GLN A 332 -10.90 -0.57 -18.78
C GLN A 332 -11.85 -1.61 -18.15
N PRO A 333 -11.73 -2.93 -18.44
CA PRO A 333 -12.62 -3.93 -17.85
C PRO A 333 -12.48 -4.06 -16.33
N VAL A 334 -11.31 -3.70 -15.79
CA VAL A 334 -11.03 -3.75 -14.35
C VAL A 334 -11.46 -2.45 -13.67
N LEU A 335 -11.35 -1.30 -14.34
CA LEU A 335 -11.73 0.03 -13.82
C LEU A 335 -13.23 0.28 -13.87
N PHE A 336 -13.87 -0.11 -14.97
CA PHE A 336 -15.29 0.10 -15.22
C PHE A 336 -15.95 -1.21 -15.65
N PRO A 337 -16.03 -2.20 -14.73
CA PRO A 337 -16.69 -3.46 -15.02
C PRO A 337 -18.18 -3.20 -15.28
N ARG A 338 -18.76 -3.99 -16.18
CA ARG A 338 -20.21 -3.92 -16.42
C ARG A 338 -20.95 -4.42 -15.18
N GLU A 339 -21.97 -3.70 -14.73
CA GLU A 339 -22.70 -4.06 -13.51
C GLU A 339 -23.29 -5.48 -13.53
N ASP A 340 -23.73 -5.97 -14.70
CA ASP A 340 -24.25 -7.33 -14.88
C ASP A 340 -23.20 -8.44 -14.71
N THR A 341 -21.91 -8.09 -14.70
CA THR A 341 -20.79 -9.01 -14.49
C THR A 341 -20.29 -9.05 -13.05
N LEU A 342 -20.82 -8.17 -12.19
CA LEU A 342 -20.42 -8.07 -10.79
C LEU A 342 -21.21 -9.06 -9.94
N THR A 343 -20.51 -10.06 -9.40
CA THR A 343 -21.09 -11.01 -8.45
C THR A 343 -21.43 -10.31 -7.14
N GLU A 344 -22.69 -10.45 -6.69
CA GLU A 344 -23.14 -9.96 -5.38
C GLU A 344 -22.26 -10.50 -4.24
N GLY A 345 -21.97 -9.65 -3.26
CA GLY A 345 -21.06 -9.97 -2.16
C GLY A 345 -19.58 -9.73 -2.47
N THR A 346 -19.22 -9.34 -3.70
CA THR A 346 -17.84 -8.93 -4.00
C THR A 346 -17.58 -7.45 -3.69
N ASP A 347 -16.32 -7.09 -3.51
CA ASP A 347 -15.86 -5.72 -3.27
C ASP A 347 -16.22 -4.77 -4.43
N ALA A 348 -16.06 -5.21 -5.68
CA ALA A 348 -16.44 -4.45 -6.86
C ALA A 348 -17.97 -4.22 -6.92
N TRP A 349 -18.77 -5.24 -6.58
CA TRP A 349 -20.23 -5.10 -6.45
C TRP A 349 -20.61 -4.09 -5.37
N ALA A 350 -20.01 -4.17 -4.18
CA ALA A 350 -20.29 -3.28 -3.08
C ALA A 350 -20.00 -1.81 -3.46
N LEU A 351 -18.86 -1.55 -4.11
CA LEU A 351 -18.52 -0.22 -4.60
C LEU A 351 -19.50 0.28 -5.67
N ALA A 352 -19.94 -0.58 -6.60
CA ALA A 352 -20.95 -0.21 -7.60
C ALA A 352 -22.30 0.16 -6.95
N LYS A 353 -22.63 -0.44 -5.79
CA LYS A 353 -23.81 -0.07 -4.99
C LYS A 353 -23.60 1.13 -4.07
N GLY A 354 -22.39 1.70 -4.03
CA GLY A 354 -22.05 2.81 -3.14
C GLY A 354 -21.81 2.39 -1.70
N TYR A 355 -21.56 1.11 -1.44
CA TYR A 355 -21.28 0.60 -0.11
C TYR A 355 -19.77 0.60 0.16
N VAL A 356 -19.39 0.85 1.40
CA VAL A 356 -18.02 0.58 1.88
C VAL A 356 -17.81 -0.94 1.85
N SER A 357 -16.82 -1.39 1.10
CA SER A 357 -16.42 -2.79 1.07
C SER A 357 -15.41 -3.06 2.19
N VAL A 358 -15.60 -4.17 2.90
CA VAL A 358 -14.72 -4.66 3.96
C VAL A 358 -14.37 -6.12 3.67
N THR A 359 -13.21 -6.35 3.09
CA THR A 359 -12.77 -7.69 2.68
C THR A 359 -11.75 -8.24 3.69
N PRO A 360 -12.08 -9.28 4.47
CA PRO A 360 -11.09 -9.97 5.31
C PRO A 360 -10.10 -10.74 4.44
N LEU A 361 -8.81 -10.56 4.71
CA LEU A 361 -7.69 -11.16 3.97
C LEU A 361 -6.72 -11.85 4.93
N ARG A 362 -5.91 -12.74 4.35
CA ARG A 362 -4.78 -13.41 4.99
C ARG A 362 -3.50 -13.09 4.22
N ALA A 363 -2.38 -13.08 4.92
CA ALA A 363 -1.05 -12.93 4.35
C ALA A 363 -0.50 -14.25 3.80
N GLU A 364 -1.31 -14.91 2.96
CA GLU A 364 -0.98 -16.15 2.29
C GLU A 364 -1.63 -16.17 0.90
N TYR A 365 -1.09 -17.00 0.01
CA TYR A 365 -1.78 -17.27 -1.24
C TYR A 365 -2.97 -18.19 -1.00
N ASN A 366 -4.04 -17.98 -1.78
CA ASN A 366 -5.15 -18.92 -1.77
C ASN A 366 -4.71 -20.25 -2.39
N CYS A 367 -4.54 -21.29 -1.56
CA CYS A 367 -4.16 -22.61 -2.01
C CYS A 367 -5.36 -23.38 -2.59
N VAL A 368 -5.15 -24.07 -3.70
CA VAL A 368 -6.12 -25.03 -4.23
C VAL A 368 -6.16 -26.25 -3.29
N PRO A 369 -7.35 -26.76 -2.90
CA PRO A 369 -7.45 -27.92 -2.03
C PRO A 369 -6.70 -29.12 -2.61
N VAL A 370 -5.64 -29.59 -1.92
CA VAL A 370 -4.77 -30.66 -2.44
C VAL A 370 -5.36 -32.06 -2.32
N ALA A 371 -6.40 -32.24 -1.50
CA ALA A 371 -7.08 -33.52 -1.31
C ALA A 371 -7.60 -34.14 -2.62
N GLN A 372 -7.82 -33.34 -3.66
CA GLN A 372 -8.26 -33.81 -4.97
C GLN A 372 -7.15 -34.45 -5.83
N PHE A 373 -5.87 -34.31 -5.45
CA PHE A 373 -4.73 -34.77 -6.25
C PHE A 373 -4.06 -36.05 -5.70
N GLY A 374 -4.55 -36.62 -4.60
CA GLY A 374 -3.88 -37.70 -3.88
C GLY A 374 -2.74 -37.18 -2.98
N SER A 375 -2.14 -38.07 -2.17
CA SER A 375 -1.03 -37.73 -1.27
C SER A 375 0.34 -37.75 -1.94
N GLU A 376 0.45 -38.43 -3.08
CA GLU A 376 1.70 -38.64 -3.80
C GLU A 376 1.55 -38.17 -5.24
N LEU A 377 2.55 -37.44 -5.73
CA LEU A 377 2.73 -37.19 -7.15
C LEU A 377 3.55 -38.35 -7.72
N HIS A 378 2.91 -39.26 -8.45
CA HIS A 378 3.62 -40.34 -9.14
C HIS A 378 4.37 -39.74 -10.34
N LEU A 379 5.71 -39.86 -10.33
CA LEU A 379 6.61 -39.37 -11.39
C LEU A 379 6.81 -40.38 -12.50
#